data_AF-A0AB33A5J9-F1
#
_entry.id   AF-A0AB33A5J9-F1
#
_cell.length_a   1.000
_cell.length_b   1.000
_cell.length_c   1.000
_cell.angle_alpha   90.00
_cell.angle_beta   90.00
_cell.angle_gamma   90.00
#
_symmetry.space_group_name_H-M   'P 1'
#
loop_
_entity.id
_entity.type
_entity.pdbx_description
1 polymer ?
#
loop_
_entity_poly.entity_id
_entity_poly.type
_entity_poly.pdbx_seq_one_letter_code
_entity_poly.pdbx_strand_id
1 'polypeptide(L)'
;MLLRLLAEEPEKVLSVTVSQLSFFSAESVPPEVTDLAGLLAGPGQVVVSGAGARISVVVDQPWRALALAEMITETGLQAEVGHTETGTENHPLVRTAIDPAILPIAREWTRGAVKTVPAQWLPGARELRAWVLAAGSPEADRYLLGLDPHAPDTHSPLAAALMRVGIAPTLIGTRGANPALRISGRRRLGRLLENIGEPPGDTDAFRVWPRV
;
A
#
# COMPACT_ATOMS: atom_id res chain seq x y z
N MET A 1 -5.07 -24.42 -75.37
CA MET A 1 -3.83 -23.61 -75.33
C MET A 1 -4.22 -22.21 -74.85
N LEU A 2 -3.55 -21.69 -73.81
CA LEU A 2 -3.87 -20.48 -72.97
C LEU A 2 -5.06 -20.67 -72.00
N LEU A 3 -4.94 -20.89 -70.68
CA LEU A 3 -4.08 -20.36 -69.60
C LEU A 3 -4.35 -18.87 -69.27
N ARG A 4 -5.20 -18.60 -68.27
CA ARG A 4 -5.18 -17.40 -67.43
C ARG A 4 -5.36 -17.82 -65.97
N LEU A 5 -4.26 -17.75 -65.22
CA LEU A 5 -4.23 -17.78 -63.76
C LEU A 5 -4.96 -16.54 -63.21
N LEU A 6 -5.85 -16.74 -62.25
CA LEU A 6 -6.08 -15.77 -61.19
C LEU A 6 -5.36 -16.32 -59.96
N ALA A 7 -4.35 -15.59 -59.49
CA ALA A 7 -3.65 -15.88 -58.26
C ALA A 7 -4.49 -15.35 -57.09
N GLU A 8 -4.92 -16.25 -56.20
CA GLU A 8 -5.36 -15.90 -54.85
C GLU A 8 -4.14 -15.99 -53.92
N GLU A 9 -3.72 -14.84 -53.40
CA GLU A 9 -2.71 -14.71 -52.35
C GLU A 9 -3.29 -15.24 -51.02
N PRO A 10 -2.55 -16.06 -50.24
CA PRO A 10 -3.02 -16.49 -48.93
C PRO A 10 -2.88 -15.38 -47.88
N GLU A 11 -4.01 -15.02 -47.28
CA GLU A 11 -4.10 -14.08 -46.17
C GLU A 11 -3.35 -14.63 -44.94
N LYS A 12 -2.32 -13.92 -44.47
CA LYS A 12 -1.56 -14.26 -43.26
C LYS A 12 -2.45 -14.09 -42.03
N VAL A 13 -2.90 -15.20 -41.44
CA VAL A 13 -3.49 -15.22 -40.10
C VAL A 13 -2.39 -14.90 -39.09
N LEU A 14 -2.37 -13.67 -38.59
CA LEU A 14 -1.55 -13.28 -37.44
C LEU A 14 -2.13 -13.98 -36.20
N SER A 15 -1.44 -15.03 -35.75
CA SER A 15 -1.64 -15.61 -34.43
C SER A 15 -1.28 -14.56 -33.37
N VAL A 16 -2.26 -13.77 -32.95
CA VAL A 16 -2.18 -12.96 -31.74
C VAL A 16 -2.10 -13.96 -30.59
N THR A 17 -0.89 -14.17 -30.08
CA THR A 17 -0.69 -14.91 -28.85
C THR A 17 -1.28 -14.04 -27.74
N VAL A 18 -2.50 -14.36 -27.32
CA VAL A 18 -3.09 -13.78 -26.12
C VAL A 18 -2.23 -14.26 -24.96
N SER A 19 -1.25 -13.43 -24.58
CA SER A 19 -0.63 -13.55 -23.27
C SER A 19 -1.75 -13.40 -22.26
N GLN A 20 -2.15 -14.53 -21.69
CA GLN A 20 -3.12 -14.62 -20.61
C GLN A 20 -2.57 -13.84 -19.42
N LEU A 21 -2.90 -12.54 -19.37
CA LEU A 21 -2.66 -11.65 -18.25
C LEU A 21 -3.51 -12.17 -17.09
N SER A 22 -2.85 -12.74 -16.10
CA SER A 22 -3.46 -13.11 -14.84
C SER A 22 -3.87 -11.83 -14.10
N PHE A 23 -5.12 -11.42 -14.25
CA PHE A 23 -5.74 -10.35 -13.46
C PHE A 23 -6.01 -10.85 -12.03
N PHE A 24 -4.99 -10.82 -11.18
CA PHE A 24 -5.22 -10.69 -9.74
C PHE A 24 -5.18 -9.20 -9.41
N SER A 25 -6.24 -8.49 -9.78
CA SER A 25 -6.46 -7.13 -9.28
C SER A 25 -6.79 -7.20 -7.78
N ALA A 26 -6.38 -6.18 -7.03
CA ALA A 26 -6.74 -5.95 -5.62
C ALA A 26 -8.27 -6.00 -5.33
N GLU A 27 -9.09 -5.95 -6.37
CA GLU A 27 -10.56 -6.00 -6.35
C GLU A 27 -11.14 -7.42 -6.26
N SER A 28 -10.30 -8.47 -6.31
CA SER A 28 -10.78 -9.87 -6.34
C SER A 28 -10.96 -10.52 -4.96
N VAL A 29 -10.45 -9.89 -3.90
CA VAL A 29 -10.56 -10.36 -2.52
C VAL A 29 -11.39 -9.37 -1.71
N PRO A 30 -12.41 -9.83 -0.96
CA PRO A 30 -13.18 -8.95 -0.08
C PRO A 30 -12.25 -8.18 0.87
N PRO A 31 -12.54 -6.90 1.15
CA PRO A 31 -11.82 -6.15 2.17
C PRO A 31 -11.89 -6.83 3.54
N GLU A 32 -10.77 -6.90 4.22
CA GLU A 32 -10.64 -7.54 5.53
C GLU A 32 -9.97 -6.59 6.52
N VAL A 33 -10.30 -6.73 7.81
CA VAL A 33 -9.71 -5.88 8.86
C VAL A 33 -8.17 -5.96 8.86
N THR A 34 -7.60 -7.11 8.48
CA THR A 34 -6.15 -7.32 8.35
C THR A 34 -5.48 -6.44 7.30
N ASP A 35 -6.21 -5.91 6.32
CA ASP A 35 -5.68 -4.97 5.31
C ASP A 35 -5.07 -3.72 5.96
N LEU A 36 -5.62 -3.33 7.13
CA LEU A 36 -5.16 -2.17 7.89
C LEU A 36 -3.77 -2.37 8.51
N ALA A 37 -3.23 -3.59 8.51
CA ALA A 37 -1.84 -3.85 8.90
C ALA A 37 -0.83 -3.08 8.03
N GLY A 38 -1.20 -2.73 6.79
CA GLY A 38 -0.41 -1.84 5.94
C GLY A 38 -0.14 -0.47 6.55
N LEU A 39 -1.04 0.03 7.40
CA LEU A 39 -0.84 1.29 8.13
C LEU A 39 0.28 1.15 9.18
N LEU A 40 0.39 -0.01 9.81
CA LEU A 40 1.39 -0.31 10.84
C LEU A 40 2.77 -0.61 10.26
N ALA A 41 2.85 -0.99 8.99
CA ALA A 41 4.11 -1.02 8.24
C ALA A 41 4.70 0.39 8.02
N GLY A 42 3.86 1.41 8.04
CA GLY A 42 4.24 2.82 8.01
C GLY A 42 4.09 3.51 9.37
N PRO A 43 3.77 4.81 9.39
CA PRO A 43 3.68 5.62 10.62
C PRO A 43 2.43 5.35 11.45
N GLY A 44 1.48 4.51 10.98
CA GLY A 44 0.25 4.21 11.69
C GLY A 44 0.50 3.54 13.04
N GLN A 45 -0.35 3.81 14.01
CA GLN A 45 -0.24 3.30 15.38
C GLN A 45 -1.49 2.50 15.73
N VAL A 46 -1.33 1.52 16.61
CA VAL A 46 -2.45 0.76 17.19
C VAL A 46 -2.48 0.98 18.70
N VAL A 47 -3.64 1.31 19.24
CA VAL A 47 -3.85 1.53 20.67
C VAL A 47 -4.93 0.58 21.16
N VAL A 48 -4.65 -0.15 22.23
CA VAL A 48 -5.60 -1.06 22.89
C VAL A 48 -6.29 -0.32 24.04
N SER A 49 -7.58 -0.55 24.18
CA SER A 49 -8.41 -0.08 25.29
C SER A 49 -9.26 -1.25 25.83
N GLY A 50 -9.97 -1.06 26.94
CA GLY A 50 -10.84 -2.10 27.51
C GLY A 50 -11.96 -2.57 26.57
N ALA A 51 -12.39 -1.74 25.61
CA ALA A 51 -13.48 -2.05 24.68
C ALA A 51 -13.04 -2.64 23.33
N GLY A 52 -11.73 -2.65 23.03
CA GLY A 52 -11.20 -3.04 21.73
C GLY A 52 -9.88 -2.35 21.41
N ALA A 53 -9.51 -2.29 20.15
CA ALA A 53 -8.34 -1.54 19.70
C ALA A 53 -8.73 -0.51 18.63
N ARG A 54 -7.83 0.42 18.36
CA ARG A 54 -7.97 1.43 17.30
C ARG A 54 -6.67 1.56 16.53
N ILE A 55 -6.77 1.61 15.21
CA ILE A 55 -5.65 1.99 14.35
C ILE A 55 -5.82 3.46 13.94
N SER A 56 -4.72 4.23 13.96
CA SER A 56 -4.72 5.64 13.58
C SER A 56 -3.45 6.00 12.83
N VAL A 57 -3.54 6.89 11.85
CA VAL A 57 -2.38 7.42 11.12
C VAL A 57 -2.55 8.91 10.82
N VAL A 58 -1.50 9.68 11.09
CA VAL A 58 -1.37 11.08 10.69
C VAL A 58 -0.75 11.10 9.30
N VAL A 59 -1.30 11.90 8.39
CA VAL A 59 -0.88 11.99 6.99
C VAL A 59 -0.64 13.45 6.61
N ASP A 60 0.12 13.67 5.54
CA ASP A 60 0.52 15.02 5.10
C ASP A 60 -0.60 15.79 4.39
N GLN A 61 -1.59 15.09 3.82
CA GLN A 61 -2.60 15.66 2.95
C GLN A 61 -4.01 15.09 3.23
N PRO A 62 -5.07 15.93 3.22
CA PRO A 62 -6.43 15.48 3.52
C PRO A 62 -6.95 14.34 2.65
N TRP A 63 -6.60 14.31 1.36
CA TRP A 63 -7.07 13.27 0.44
C TRP A 63 -6.59 11.86 0.87
N ARG A 64 -5.42 11.76 1.52
CA ARG A 64 -4.93 10.49 2.07
C ARG A 64 -5.81 10.01 3.20
N ALA A 65 -6.21 10.91 4.10
CA ALA A 65 -7.09 10.57 5.22
C ALA A 65 -8.46 10.11 4.72
N LEU A 66 -9.00 10.76 3.69
CA LEU A 66 -10.26 10.38 3.05
C LEU A 66 -10.17 9.02 2.35
N ALA A 67 -9.15 8.79 1.51
CA ALA A 67 -8.95 7.51 0.82
C ALA A 67 -8.72 6.35 1.81
N LEU A 68 -8.02 6.60 2.91
CA LEU A 68 -7.85 5.62 3.98
C LEU A 68 -9.16 5.38 4.76
N ALA A 69 -9.99 6.41 4.95
CA ALA A 69 -11.30 6.25 5.58
C ALA A 69 -12.25 5.39 4.74
N GLU A 70 -12.20 5.52 3.40
CA GLU A 70 -12.88 4.62 2.48
C GLU A 70 -12.40 3.18 2.67
N MET A 71 -11.08 2.95 2.65
CA MET A 71 -10.52 1.62 2.90
C MET A 71 -10.91 1.02 4.26
N ILE A 72 -10.96 1.83 5.32
CA ILE A 72 -11.44 1.38 6.64
C ILE A 72 -12.91 0.98 6.57
N THR A 73 -13.75 1.81 5.95
CA THR A 73 -15.20 1.57 5.83
C THR A 73 -15.50 0.30 5.03
N GLU A 74 -14.71 0.03 3.99
CA GLU A 74 -14.78 -1.18 3.19
C GLU A 74 -14.59 -2.47 4.02
N THR A 75 -13.79 -2.43 5.09
CA THR A 75 -13.60 -3.57 6.02
C THR A 75 -14.77 -3.77 6.99
N GLY A 76 -15.80 -2.94 6.93
CA GLY A 76 -16.94 -2.93 7.87
C GLY A 76 -16.68 -2.17 9.17
N LEU A 77 -15.51 -1.55 9.33
CA LEU A 77 -15.17 -0.73 10.48
C LEU A 77 -15.63 0.72 10.30
N GLN A 78 -15.95 1.40 11.39
CA GLN A 78 -16.24 2.84 11.35
C GLN A 78 -14.93 3.64 11.23
N ALA A 79 -14.83 4.49 10.22
CA ALA A 79 -13.73 5.45 10.05
C ALA A 79 -14.07 6.81 10.69
N GLU A 80 -13.04 7.46 11.25
CA GLU A 80 -13.08 8.82 11.76
C GLU A 80 -11.95 9.63 11.12
N VAL A 81 -12.31 10.66 10.37
CA VAL A 81 -11.35 11.64 9.83
C VAL A 81 -11.35 12.85 10.73
N GLY A 82 -10.16 13.35 11.04
CA GLY A 82 -9.98 14.52 11.88
C GLY A 82 -8.61 15.14 11.63
N HIS A 83 -8.11 15.83 12.65
CA HIS A 83 -6.77 16.40 12.63
C HIS A 83 -6.10 16.18 13.99
N THR A 84 -4.78 16.35 14.04
CA THR A 84 -4.04 16.32 15.30
C THR A 84 -4.45 17.48 16.20
N GLU A 85 -4.95 17.17 17.39
CA GLU A 85 -5.36 18.18 18.40
C GLU A 85 -4.17 18.74 19.19
N THR A 86 -2.95 18.26 18.94
CA THR A 86 -1.76 18.57 19.74
C THR A 86 -0.72 19.34 18.90
N GLY A 87 -0.50 20.61 19.23
CA GLY A 87 0.50 21.49 18.61
C GLY A 87 -0.09 22.70 17.87
N THR A 88 0.78 23.51 17.28
CA THR A 88 0.41 24.65 16.41
C THR A 88 0.04 24.23 14.99
N GLU A 89 0.36 22.99 14.61
CA GLU A 89 0.16 22.46 13.26
C GLU A 89 -1.02 21.48 13.21
N ASN A 90 -1.93 21.71 12.28
CA ASN A 90 -3.16 20.96 12.11
C ASN A 90 -2.97 19.88 11.03
N HIS A 91 -2.40 18.72 11.39
CA HIS A 91 -2.12 17.65 10.43
C HIS A 91 -3.34 16.73 10.27
N PRO A 92 -3.74 16.38 9.03
CA PRO A 92 -4.82 15.42 8.79
C PRO A 92 -4.57 14.07 9.47
N LEU A 93 -5.62 13.51 10.06
CA LEU A 93 -5.60 12.24 10.78
C LEU A 93 -6.78 11.38 10.31
N VAL A 94 -6.54 10.09 10.16
CA VAL A 94 -7.61 9.09 10.05
C VAL A 94 -7.42 8.03 11.12
N ARG A 95 -8.53 7.54 11.67
CA ARG A 95 -8.53 6.44 12.63
C ARG A 95 -9.78 5.60 12.50
N THR A 96 -9.72 4.36 12.97
CA THR A 96 -10.92 3.57 13.20
C THR A 96 -11.62 4.08 14.47
N ALA A 97 -12.91 3.78 14.64
CA ALA A 97 -13.48 3.71 15.98
C ALA A 97 -12.75 2.61 16.79
N ILE A 98 -12.94 2.60 18.11
CA ILE A 98 -12.47 1.48 18.94
C ILE A 98 -13.33 0.26 18.63
N ASP A 99 -12.70 -0.82 18.18
CA ASP A 99 -13.40 -2.04 17.78
C ASP A 99 -12.65 -3.31 18.24
N PRO A 100 -13.33 -4.34 18.77
CA PRO A 100 -12.70 -5.60 19.17
C PRO A 100 -12.09 -6.40 18.01
N ALA A 101 -12.56 -6.23 16.77
CA ALA A 101 -12.02 -6.92 15.59
C ALA A 101 -10.56 -6.53 15.28
N ILE A 102 -10.07 -5.42 15.83
CA ILE A 102 -8.69 -4.94 15.66
C ILE A 102 -7.73 -5.61 16.67
N LEU A 103 -8.25 -6.22 17.74
CA LEU A 103 -7.41 -6.83 18.79
C LEU A 103 -6.42 -7.89 18.27
N PRO A 104 -6.77 -8.78 17.30
CA PRO A 104 -5.81 -9.70 16.71
C PRO A 104 -4.61 -8.97 16.07
N ILE A 105 -4.86 -7.93 15.27
CA ILE A 105 -3.81 -7.12 14.66
C ILE A 105 -2.95 -6.47 15.75
N ALA A 106 -3.59 -5.88 16.77
CA ALA A 106 -2.87 -5.24 17.87
C ALA A 106 -1.91 -6.22 18.58
N ARG A 107 -2.33 -7.46 18.81
CA ARG A 107 -1.51 -8.49 19.45
C ARG A 107 -0.32 -8.92 18.59
N GLU A 108 -0.50 -9.02 17.28
CA GLU A 108 0.57 -9.44 16.36
C GLU A 108 1.60 -8.33 16.12
N TRP A 109 1.15 -7.07 16.10
CA TRP A 109 1.96 -5.91 15.77
C TRP A 109 2.53 -5.17 16.98
N THR A 110 2.29 -5.64 18.20
CA THR A 110 2.85 -5.03 19.41
C THR A 110 3.48 -6.05 20.35
N ARG A 111 4.59 -5.64 20.98
CA ARG A 111 5.18 -6.31 22.13
C ARG A 111 5.20 -5.32 23.29
N GLY A 112 4.18 -5.40 24.15
CA GLY A 112 3.93 -4.34 25.14
C GLY A 112 3.56 -3.04 24.42
N ALA A 113 4.27 -1.95 24.69
CA ALA A 113 4.06 -0.66 24.04
C ALA A 113 4.86 -0.46 22.74
N VAL A 114 5.66 -1.46 22.32
CA VAL A 114 6.56 -1.34 21.18
C VAL A 114 5.92 -1.95 19.93
N LYS A 115 5.92 -1.21 18.82
CA LYS A 115 5.53 -1.72 17.50
C LYS A 115 6.52 -2.77 17.00
N THR A 116 6.01 -3.89 16.53
CA THR A 116 6.77 -5.00 15.96
C THR A 116 6.17 -5.47 14.64
N VAL A 117 6.93 -6.23 13.86
CA VAL A 117 6.45 -6.83 12.61
C VAL A 117 6.25 -8.34 12.85
N PRO A 118 5.07 -8.91 12.52
CA PRO A 118 4.86 -10.35 12.67
C PRO A 118 5.82 -11.14 11.77
N ALA A 119 6.40 -12.23 12.28
CA ALA A 119 7.53 -12.92 11.63
C ALA A 119 7.24 -13.43 10.20
N GLN A 120 6.00 -13.85 9.96
CA GLN A 120 5.54 -14.35 8.66
C GLN A 120 4.73 -13.33 7.85
N TRP A 121 4.61 -12.09 8.31
CA TRP A 121 3.81 -11.09 7.62
C TRP A 121 4.40 -10.78 6.23
N LEU A 122 3.54 -10.82 5.23
CA LEU A 122 3.81 -10.42 3.86
C LEU A 122 2.67 -9.51 3.43
N PRO A 123 2.96 -8.30 2.91
CA PRO A 123 1.88 -7.40 2.52
C PRO A 123 1.19 -7.92 1.26
N GLY A 124 -0.13 -8.04 1.30
CA GLY A 124 -0.97 -8.21 0.13
C GLY A 124 -1.23 -6.89 -0.58
N ALA A 125 -2.08 -6.95 -1.60
CA ALA A 125 -2.45 -5.80 -2.42
C ALA A 125 -3.03 -4.64 -1.59
N ARG A 126 -3.95 -4.94 -0.67
CA ARG A 126 -4.65 -3.94 0.15
C ARG A 126 -3.76 -3.41 1.27
N GLU A 127 -2.90 -4.22 1.88
CA GLU A 127 -1.87 -3.73 2.82
C GLU A 127 -0.86 -2.81 2.13
N LEU A 128 -0.40 -3.15 0.92
CA LEU A 128 0.48 -2.27 0.14
C LEU A 128 -0.21 -0.95 -0.21
N ARG A 129 -1.50 -0.99 -0.60
CA ARG A 129 -2.28 0.22 -0.89
C ARG A 129 -2.42 1.11 0.34
N ALA A 130 -2.77 0.54 1.49
CA ALA A 130 -2.86 1.27 2.76
C ALA A 130 -1.51 1.92 3.13
N TRP A 131 -0.40 1.22 2.92
CA TRP A 131 0.93 1.77 3.18
C TRP A 131 1.31 2.91 2.22
N VAL A 132 1.03 2.78 0.92
CA VAL A 132 1.22 3.85 -0.07
C VAL A 132 0.38 5.08 0.26
N LEU A 133 -0.88 4.89 0.63
CA LEU A 133 -1.75 5.98 1.02
C LEU A 133 -1.27 6.67 2.30
N ALA A 134 -0.75 5.91 3.26
CA ALA A 134 -0.23 6.48 4.50
C ALA A 134 1.10 7.24 4.33
N ALA A 135 2.02 6.71 3.52
CA ALA A 135 3.42 7.17 3.54
C ALA A 135 4.18 7.03 2.21
N GLY A 136 3.46 6.83 1.09
CA GLY A 136 4.05 6.73 -0.24
C GLY A 136 4.42 8.10 -0.83
N SER A 137 5.59 8.24 -1.44
CA SER A 137 5.97 9.46 -2.16
C SER A 137 6.87 9.20 -3.37
N PRO A 138 6.77 10.01 -4.44
CA PRO A 138 7.65 9.90 -5.59
C PRO A 138 9.05 10.45 -5.28
N GLU A 139 10.09 9.81 -5.82
CA GLU A 139 11.46 10.31 -5.79
C GLU A 139 12.08 10.17 -7.19
N ALA A 140 11.90 11.19 -8.04
CA ALA A 140 12.29 11.18 -9.45
C ALA A 140 11.74 9.93 -10.17
N ASP A 141 12.61 9.00 -10.59
CA ASP A 141 12.28 7.74 -11.27
C ASP A 141 12.04 6.57 -10.29
N ARG A 142 11.93 6.86 -8.99
CA ARG A 142 11.81 5.90 -7.89
C ARG A 142 10.58 6.23 -7.05
N TYR A 143 10.25 5.29 -6.16
CA TYR A 143 9.17 5.46 -5.20
C TYR A 143 9.64 5.17 -3.79
N LEU A 144 9.18 5.95 -2.82
CA LEU A 144 9.47 5.76 -1.41
C LEU A 144 8.23 5.24 -0.70
N LEU A 145 8.41 4.21 0.12
CA LEU A 145 7.45 3.83 1.16
C LEU A 145 8.03 4.25 2.50
N GLY A 146 7.45 5.27 3.12
CA GLY A 146 7.89 5.77 4.42
C GLY A 146 7.70 4.73 5.53
N LEU A 147 8.68 4.67 6.43
CA LEU A 147 8.71 3.81 7.60
C LEU A 147 8.46 4.64 8.87
N ASP A 148 8.11 3.98 9.97
CA ASP A 148 7.97 4.66 11.26
C ASP A 148 9.35 5.05 11.84
N PRO A 149 9.66 6.35 12.03
CA PRO A 149 10.90 6.78 12.68
C PRO A 149 10.99 6.38 14.15
N HIS A 150 9.86 6.12 14.82
CA HIS A 150 9.81 5.73 16.22
C HIS A 150 9.87 4.21 16.45
N ALA A 151 9.92 3.42 15.38
CA ALA A 151 10.01 1.96 15.44
C ALA A 151 11.13 1.41 14.53
N PRO A 152 12.42 1.78 14.76
CA PRO A 152 13.53 1.39 13.88
C PRO A 152 13.72 -0.12 13.73
N ASP A 153 13.36 -0.90 14.75
CA ASP A 153 13.45 -2.36 14.72
C ASP A 153 12.51 -3.00 13.69
N THR A 154 11.51 -2.27 13.19
CA THR A 154 10.59 -2.74 12.14
C THR A 154 11.16 -2.60 10.73
N HIS A 155 12.18 -1.76 10.52
CA HIS A 155 12.64 -1.36 9.18
C HIS A 155 13.19 -2.53 8.36
N SER A 156 14.07 -3.34 8.96
CA SER A 156 14.68 -4.49 8.29
C SER A 156 13.67 -5.63 8.03
N PRO A 157 12.81 -6.02 9.00
CA PRO A 157 11.73 -6.97 8.73
C PRO A 157 10.78 -6.55 7.60
N LEU A 158 10.40 -5.27 7.55
CA LEU A 158 9.53 -4.75 6.49
C LEU A 158 10.20 -4.76 5.10
N ALA A 159 11.50 -4.42 5.04
CA ALA A 159 12.29 -4.56 3.81
C ALA A 159 12.32 -6.03 3.33
N ALA A 160 12.52 -6.97 4.24
CA ALA A 160 12.53 -8.40 3.94
C ALA A 160 11.16 -8.91 3.46
N ALA A 161 10.06 -8.44 4.05
CA ALA A 161 8.71 -8.76 3.62
C ALA A 161 8.44 -8.30 2.18
N LEU A 162 8.83 -7.06 1.84
CA LEU A 162 8.74 -6.51 0.48
C LEU A 162 9.57 -7.30 -0.53
N MET A 163 10.79 -7.72 -0.16
CA MET A 163 11.61 -8.60 -1.00
C MET A 163 10.91 -9.93 -1.32
N ARG A 164 10.23 -10.53 -0.33
CA ARG A 164 9.53 -11.82 -0.47
C ARG A 164 8.31 -11.74 -1.39
N VAL A 165 7.66 -10.58 -1.51
CA VAL A 165 6.58 -10.34 -2.49
C VAL A 165 7.08 -9.86 -3.86
N GLY A 166 8.42 -9.82 -4.04
CA GLY A 166 9.06 -9.52 -5.32
C GLY A 166 9.35 -8.03 -5.57
N ILE A 167 9.20 -7.18 -4.55
CA ILE A 167 9.48 -5.74 -4.59
C ILE A 167 10.72 -5.49 -3.73
N ALA A 168 11.92 -5.78 -4.25
CA ALA A 168 13.13 -5.56 -3.47
C ALA A 168 13.40 -4.04 -3.29
N PRO A 169 13.42 -3.50 -2.07
CA PRO A 169 13.69 -2.09 -1.82
C PRO A 169 15.15 -1.85 -1.43
N THR A 170 15.56 -0.58 -1.39
CA THR A 170 16.75 -0.12 -0.67
C THR A 170 16.30 0.65 0.57
N LEU A 171 16.70 0.20 1.76
CA LEU A 171 16.44 0.93 3.00
C LEU A 171 17.31 2.20 3.05
N ILE A 172 16.69 3.35 3.26
CA ILE A 172 17.33 4.66 3.35
C ILE A 172 16.83 5.45 4.56
N GLY A 173 17.54 6.53 4.91
CA GLY A 173 17.07 7.49 5.91
C GLY A 173 17.04 6.97 7.36
N THR A 174 17.60 5.79 7.64
CA THR A 174 17.52 5.10 8.96
C THR A 174 18.15 5.86 10.13
N ARG A 175 18.92 6.91 9.86
CA ARG A 175 19.54 7.77 10.90
C ARG A 175 18.83 9.13 11.04
N GLY A 176 17.78 9.39 10.25
CA GLY A 176 17.07 10.66 10.23
C GLY A 176 15.58 10.50 10.53
N ALA A 177 14.84 11.60 10.42
CA ALA A 177 13.41 11.64 10.70
C ALA A 177 12.54 10.94 9.64
N ASN A 178 13.10 10.63 8.47
CA ASN A 178 12.35 10.11 7.32
C ASN A 178 12.97 8.79 6.81
N PRO A 179 12.95 7.70 7.60
CA PRO A 179 13.33 6.38 7.10
C PRO A 179 12.34 5.92 6.03
N ALA A 180 12.84 5.28 4.98
CA ALA A 180 11.99 4.81 3.89
C ALA A 180 12.58 3.60 3.15
N LEU A 181 11.71 2.87 2.48
CA LEU A 181 12.06 1.84 1.52
C LEU A 181 11.95 2.41 0.11
N ARG A 182 13.11 2.57 -0.53
CA ARG A 182 13.22 3.11 -1.88
C ARG A 182 13.12 1.99 -2.91
N ILE A 183 12.12 2.07 -3.76
CA ILE A 183 11.81 1.12 -4.82
C ILE A 183 12.30 1.72 -6.14
N SER A 184 13.12 0.97 -6.86
CA SER A 184 13.74 1.43 -8.11
C SER A 184 13.65 0.38 -9.20
N GLY A 185 13.60 0.83 -10.44
CA GLY A 185 13.54 -0.01 -11.63
C GLY A 185 12.12 -0.43 -12.00
N ARG A 186 11.86 -0.41 -13.30
CA ARG A 186 10.53 -0.62 -13.90
C ARG A 186 9.81 -1.87 -13.40
N ARG A 187 10.50 -3.00 -13.32
CA ARG A 187 9.89 -4.27 -12.87
C ARG A 187 9.34 -4.19 -11.44
N ARG A 188 10.04 -3.50 -10.54
CA ARG A 188 9.64 -3.41 -9.12
C ARG A 188 8.52 -2.40 -8.93
N LEU A 189 8.59 -1.27 -9.65
CA LEU A 189 7.53 -0.27 -9.68
C LEU A 189 6.25 -0.79 -10.35
N GLY A 190 6.39 -1.56 -11.44
CA GLY A 190 5.27 -2.25 -12.09
C GLY A 190 4.57 -3.22 -11.15
N ARG A 191 5.32 -4.05 -10.43
CA ARG A 191 4.74 -4.92 -9.38
C ARG A 191 4.04 -4.15 -8.28
N LEU A 192 4.60 -3.03 -7.82
CA LEU A 192 3.93 -2.20 -6.83
C LEU A 192 2.59 -1.68 -7.38
N LEU A 193 2.60 -1.12 -8.59
CA LEU A 193 1.40 -0.63 -9.26
C LEU A 193 0.33 -1.70 -9.46
N GLU A 194 0.72 -2.88 -9.93
CA GLU A 194 -0.17 -4.04 -10.08
C GLU A 194 -0.88 -4.39 -8.76
N ASN A 195 -0.19 -4.26 -7.62
CA ASN A 195 -0.76 -4.56 -6.32
C ASN A 195 -1.65 -3.45 -5.77
N ILE A 196 -1.27 -2.18 -5.94
CA ILE A 196 -1.99 -1.07 -5.29
C ILE A 196 -3.14 -0.53 -6.13
N GLY A 197 -3.17 -0.81 -7.44
CA GLY A 197 -4.21 -0.33 -8.36
C GLY A 197 -4.11 1.16 -8.70
N GLU A 198 -5.21 1.70 -9.22
CA GLU A 198 -5.32 3.10 -9.63
C GLU A 198 -5.30 4.07 -8.44
N PRO A 199 -4.82 5.32 -8.64
CA PRO A 199 -4.88 6.33 -7.59
C PRO A 199 -6.33 6.63 -7.18
N PRO A 200 -6.56 7.09 -5.93
CA PRO A 200 -7.81 7.75 -5.55
C PRO A 200 -8.18 8.87 -6.53
N GLY A 201 -9.48 9.21 -6.61
CA GLY A 201 -10.02 10.20 -7.55
C GLY A 201 -9.59 11.66 -7.34
N ASP A 202 -8.57 11.91 -6.52
CA ASP A 202 -8.03 13.23 -6.24
C ASP A 202 -6.84 13.57 -7.17
N THR A 203 -6.74 14.85 -7.57
CA THR A 203 -5.67 15.30 -8.49
C THR A 203 -4.28 15.20 -7.86
N ASP A 204 -4.15 15.48 -6.57
CA ASP A 204 -2.86 15.40 -5.87
C ASP A 204 -2.47 13.94 -5.62
N ALA A 205 -3.46 13.06 -5.40
CA ALA A 205 -3.23 11.62 -5.38
C ALA A 205 -2.62 11.13 -6.70
N PHE A 206 -3.16 11.57 -7.84
CA PHE A 206 -2.60 11.25 -9.16
C PHE A 206 -1.14 11.70 -9.30
N ARG A 207 -0.77 12.88 -8.79
CA ARG A 207 0.60 13.43 -8.87
C ARG A 207 1.62 12.61 -8.09
N VAL A 208 1.21 12.03 -6.95
CA VAL A 208 2.13 11.30 -6.06
C VAL A 208 2.03 9.78 -6.17
N TRP A 209 1.11 9.26 -6.98
CA TRP A 209 1.00 7.81 -7.20
C TRP A 209 2.24 7.25 -7.90
N PRO A 210 2.66 5.99 -7.64
CA PRO A 210 3.75 5.37 -8.38
C PRO A 210 3.53 5.38 -9.89
N ARG A 211 4.62 5.40 -10.68
CA ARG A 211 4.60 5.39 -12.15
C ARG A 211 5.79 4.58 -12.68
N VAL A 212 5.71 4.08 -13.93
CA VAL A 212 6.73 3.25 -14.62
C VAL A 212 7.14 3.85 -15.96
#